data_AF-A0A2J6T6I5-F1
#
_entry.id   AF-A0A2J6T6I5-F1
#
_cell.length_a   1.000
_cell.length_b   1.000
_cell.length_c   1.000
_cell.angle_alpha   90.00
_cell.angle_beta   90.00
_cell.angle_gamma   90.00
#
_symmetry.space_group_name_H-M   'P 1'
#
loop_
_entity.id
_entity.type
_entity.pdbx_description
1 polymer ?
#
loop_
_entity_poly.entity_id
_entity_poly.type
_entity_poly.pdbx_seq_one_letter_code
_entity_poly.pdbx_strand_id
1 'polypeptide(L)'
;MAPPTFPNGLTLYTIGFAALRYPALPPPPTNVPLGNIVGALQYVPSAAQHHVVAQIASQYLNALIAYQTSDEPTLHDPSLPQYYISTALILLNFLASSSPDVCKHAAKHPALLNDVIEKLLIPDFVDRMKAVTRPPGPMGIPPAKFDDDFGTLLQFVSTMLLYRAEIETLHPRINELIPKLREWKRAYKNSPVKTIKNASERLVDQIQGMDPTMISMIRGMQETSLVCGVTSCRVTGPERLTVCNGCKIQRYCGREHQKADWKYHKNICNKGLVEPAED
;
A
#
# COMPACT_ATOMS: atom_id res chain seq x y z
N MET A 1 1.74 16.54 -21.18
CA MET A 1 1.98 15.50 -20.15
C MET A 1 3.35 14.93 -20.42
N ALA A 2 4.31 15.22 -19.54
CA ALA A 2 5.56 14.49 -19.51
C ALA A 2 5.28 13.11 -18.89
N PRO A 3 5.98 12.05 -19.31
CA PRO A 3 5.99 10.81 -18.56
C PRO A 3 6.37 11.12 -17.10
N PRO A 4 5.81 10.39 -16.13
CA PRO A 4 6.17 10.61 -14.74
C PRO A 4 7.68 10.50 -14.51
N THR A 5 8.19 11.51 -13.83
CA THR A 5 9.56 11.53 -13.34
C THR A 5 9.56 10.88 -11.97
N PHE A 6 9.67 9.55 -11.92
CA PHE A 6 9.95 8.87 -10.66
C PHE A 6 11.39 9.17 -10.23
N PRO A 7 11.67 9.22 -8.92
CA PRO A 7 13.02 9.51 -8.44
C PRO A 7 14.01 8.41 -8.86
N ASN A 8 15.29 8.75 -8.92
CA ASN A 8 16.41 7.78 -9.09
C ASN A 8 16.32 6.88 -10.33
N GLY A 9 15.71 7.38 -11.42
CA GLY A 9 15.56 6.61 -12.67
C GLY A 9 14.58 5.44 -12.56
N LEU A 10 13.76 5.40 -11.51
CA LEU A 10 12.70 4.41 -11.37
C LEU A 10 11.71 4.51 -12.53
N THR A 11 11.11 3.38 -12.87
CA THR A 11 10.03 3.27 -13.85
C THR A 11 8.86 2.50 -13.24
N LEU A 12 7.69 2.61 -13.86
CA LEU A 12 6.55 1.78 -13.49
C LEU A 12 6.91 0.30 -13.57
N TYR A 13 7.65 -0.12 -14.60
CA TYR A 13 8.11 -1.50 -14.73
C TYR A 13 8.97 -1.94 -13.55
N THR A 14 9.99 -1.16 -13.15
CA THR A 14 10.84 -1.51 -12.00
C THR A 14 10.07 -1.62 -10.69
N ILE A 15 9.06 -0.75 -10.49
CA ILE A 15 8.22 -0.76 -9.28
C ILE A 15 7.33 -2.01 -9.28
N GLY A 16 6.66 -2.28 -10.40
CA GLY A 16 5.79 -3.46 -10.54
C GLY A 16 6.56 -4.77 -10.43
N PHE A 17 7.74 -4.85 -11.06
CA PHE A 17 8.61 -6.01 -10.99
C PHE A 17 9.02 -6.30 -9.55
N ALA A 18 9.54 -5.29 -8.82
CA ALA A 18 9.92 -5.46 -7.42
C ALA A 18 8.75 -5.88 -6.52
N ALA A 19 7.53 -5.50 -6.88
CA ALA A 19 6.33 -5.84 -6.12
C ALA A 19 5.79 -7.24 -6.40
N LEU A 20 5.86 -7.71 -7.66
CA LEU A 20 5.16 -8.89 -8.15
C LEU A 20 6.07 -10.07 -8.55
N ARG A 21 7.39 -9.91 -8.56
CA ARG A 21 8.34 -10.95 -9.00
C ARG A 21 9.29 -11.42 -7.88
N TYR A 22 8.87 -11.35 -6.63
CA TYR A 22 9.70 -11.85 -5.52
C TYR A 22 10.12 -13.33 -5.73
N PRO A 23 11.36 -13.73 -5.41
CA PRO A 23 12.45 -12.95 -4.81
C PRO A 23 13.32 -12.17 -5.80
N ALA A 24 12.97 -12.17 -7.10
CA ALA A 24 13.76 -11.47 -8.11
C ALA A 24 13.74 -9.96 -7.87
N LEU A 25 14.89 -9.34 -8.05
CA LEU A 25 15.04 -7.89 -8.04
C LEU A 25 14.83 -7.35 -9.46
N PRO A 26 14.39 -6.09 -9.60
CA PRO A 26 14.33 -5.44 -10.90
C PRO A 26 15.67 -5.54 -11.63
N PRO A 27 15.67 -5.63 -12.97
CA PRO A 27 16.91 -5.69 -13.71
C PRO A 27 17.78 -4.43 -13.48
N PRO A 28 19.10 -4.52 -13.69
CA PRO A 28 19.98 -3.36 -13.67
C PRO A 28 19.47 -2.22 -14.58
N PRO A 29 19.75 -0.95 -14.24
CA PRO A 29 20.64 -0.49 -13.17
C PRO A 29 19.98 -0.32 -11.80
N THR A 30 18.64 -0.42 -11.72
CA THR A 30 17.91 -0.16 -10.47
C THR A 30 18.23 -1.21 -9.41
N ASN A 31 18.14 -2.51 -9.74
CA ASN A 31 18.48 -3.67 -8.90
C ASN A 31 18.44 -3.34 -7.39
N VAL A 32 17.25 -3.03 -6.85
CA VAL A 32 17.00 -2.73 -5.43
C VAL A 32 15.68 -3.34 -4.98
N PRO A 33 15.53 -3.72 -3.70
CA PRO A 33 14.30 -4.27 -3.17
C PRO A 33 13.21 -3.22 -3.09
N LEU A 34 11.96 -3.67 -3.08
CA LEU A 34 10.81 -2.78 -3.04
C LEU A 34 10.81 -1.83 -1.84
N GLY A 35 11.30 -2.26 -0.66
CA GLY A 35 11.35 -1.39 0.52
C GLY A 35 12.14 -0.09 0.26
N ASN A 36 13.26 -0.18 -0.46
CA ASN A 36 14.06 0.98 -0.86
C ASN A 36 13.35 1.84 -1.91
N ILE A 37 12.65 1.20 -2.86
CA ILE A 37 11.84 1.90 -3.85
C ILE A 37 10.74 2.72 -3.15
N VAL A 38 9.98 2.09 -2.24
CA VAL A 38 8.93 2.77 -1.46
C VAL A 38 9.51 3.89 -0.59
N GLY A 39 10.67 3.66 0.04
CA GLY A 39 11.38 4.72 0.77
C GLY A 39 11.68 5.93 -0.13
N ALA A 40 12.23 5.71 -1.33
CA ALA A 40 12.47 6.79 -2.29
C ALA A 40 11.18 7.51 -2.71
N LEU A 41 10.08 6.77 -2.92
CA LEU A 41 8.77 7.34 -3.23
C LEU A 41 8.19 8.17 -2.07
N GLN A 42 8.48 7.81 -0.82
CA GLN A 42 8.05 8.55 0.37
C GLN A 42 8.73 9.93 0.49
N TYR A 43 9.94 10.10 -0.04
CA TYR A 43 10.66 11.38 -0.05
C TYR A 43 10.27 12.32 -1.19
N VAL A 44 9.41 11.88 -2.12
CA VAL A 44 8.87 12.76 -3.18
C VAL A 44 8.00 13.84 -2.52
N PRO A 45 8.13 15.13 -2.92
CA PRO A 45 7.26 16.19 -2.42
C PRO A 45 5.77 15.84 -2.59
N SER A 46 4.95 16.08 -1.56
CA SER A 46 3.55 15.61 -1.49
C SER A 46 2.74 15.87 -2.78
N ALA A 47 2.84 17.07 -3.36
CA ALA A 47 2.13 17.39 -4.60
C ALA A 47 2.50 16.45 -5.76
N ALA A 48 3.78 16.13 -5.95
CA ALA A 48 4.25 15.20 -6.97
C ALA A 48 3.96 13.74 -6.59
N GLN A 49 4.04 13.41 -5.29
CA GLN A 49 3.77 12.07 -4.77
C GLN A 49 2.34 11.63 -5.08
N HIS A 50 1.34 12.52 -4.96
CA HIS A 50 -0.05 12.18 -5.28
C HIS A 50 -0.24 11.72 -6.74
N HIS A 51 0.43 12.37 -7.70
CA HIS A 51 0.40 11.94 -9.11
C HIS A 51 1.10 10.59 -9.30
N VAL A 52 2.26 10.41 -8.65
CA VAL A 52 3.02 9.15 -8.69
C VAL A 52 2.20 7.99 -8.14
N VAL A 53 1.55 8.18 -6.99
CA VAL A 53 0.65 7.19 -6.38
C VAL A 53 -0.51 6.87 -7.32
N ALA A 54 -1.17 7.89 -7.90
CA ALA A 54 -2.29 7.68 -8.81
C ALA A 54 -1.89 6.85 -10.04
N GLN A 55 -0.70 7.04 -10.59
CA GLN A 55 -0.22 6.28 -11.75
C GLN A 55 0.18 4.85 -11.39
N ILE A 56 0.94 4.65 -10.31
CA ILE A 56 1.32 3.30 -9.85
C ILE A 56 0.04 2.50 -9.56
N ALA A 57 -0.90 3.07 -8.81
CA ALA A 57 -2.16 2.41 -8.49
C ALA A 57 -3.05 2.19 -9.73
N SER A 58 -3.10 3.15 -10.66
CA SER A 58 -3.82 2.97 -11.93
C SER A 58 -3.32 1.76 -12.73
N GLN A 59 -2.03 1.42 -12.60
CA GLN A 59 -1.46 0.25 -13.26
C GLN A 59 -1.59 -1.03 -12.46
N TYR A 60 -1.20 -0.99 -11.20
CA TYR A 60 -0.89 -2.20 -10.45
C TYR A 60 -1.94 -2.61 -9.43
N LEU A 61 -2.89 -1.76 -9.05
CA LEU A 61 -3.76 -2.04 -7.90
C LEU A 61 -4.46 -3.40 -8.00
N ASN A 62 -5.12 -3.69 -9.12
CA ASN A 62 -5.80 -4.98 -9.29
C ASN A 62 -4.81 -6.16 -9.33
N ALA A 63 -3.62 -5.98 -9.92
CA ALA A 63 -2.60 -7.03 -9.95
C ALA A 63 -2.01 -7.32 -8.56
N LEU A 64 -1.79 -6.28 -7.74
CA LEU A 64 -1.32 -6.41 -6.36
C LEU A 64 -2.34 -7.13 -5.49
N ILE A 65 -3.62 -6.78 -5.63
CA ILE A 65 -4.72 -7.43 -4.91
C ILE A 65 -4.84 -8.90 -5.34
N ALA A 66 -4.80 -9.16 -6.65
CA ALA A 66 -4.87 -10.52 -7.18
C ALA A 66 -3.69 -11.38 -6.70
N TYR A 67 -2.46 -10.84 -6.73
CA TYR A 67 -1.28 -11.53 -6.21
C TYR A 67 -1.42 -11.84 -4.71
N GLN A 68 -1.77 -10.83 -3.90
CA GLN A 68 -1.87 -10.98 -2.44
C GLN A 68 -2.97 -11.97 -1.99
N THR A 69 -3.95 -12.24 -2.84
CA THR A 69 -5.05 -13.18 -2.58
C THR A 69 -4.93 -14.48 -3.37
N SER A 70 -3.78 -14.72 -4.01
CA SER A 70 -3.52 -15.93 -4.81
C SER A 70 -2.97 -17.09 -3.97
N ASP A 71 -2.83 -18.25 -4.62
CA ASP A 71 -2.19 -19.45 -4.08
C ASP A 71 -0.66 -19.44 -4.22
N GLU A 72 -0.03 -18.27 -4.44
CA GLU A 72 1.41 -18.12 -4.56
C GLU A 72 2.13 -18.72 -3.33
N PRO A 73 2.96 -19.77 -3.47
CA PRO A 73 3.48 -20.53 -2.33
C PRO A 73 4.22 -19.68 -1.30
N THR A 74 4.91 -18.62 -1.75
CA THR A 74 5.67 -17.74 -0.85
C THR A 74 4.78 -16.93 0.12
N LEU A 75 3.51 -16.71 -0.21
CA LEU A 75 2.53 -16.05 0.65
C LEU A 75 1.99 -16.95 1.77
N HIS A 76 2.21 -18.26 1.65
CA HIS A 76 1.65 -19.30 2.51
C HIS A 76 2.71 -20.08 3.29
N ASP A 77 4.00 -19.78 3.08
CA ASP A 77 5.12 -20.38 3.82
C ASP A 77 5.56 -19.48 5.00
N PRO A 78 5.22 -19.83 6.26
CA PRO A 78 5.52 -19.02 7.42
C PRO A 78 7.00 -18.98 7.82
N SER A 79 7.87 -19.71 7.12
CA SER A 79 9.32 -19.58 7.24
C SER A 79 9.89 -18.42 6.40
N LEU A 80 9.09 -17.89 5.46
CA LEU A 80 9.49 -16.81 4.56
C LEU A 80 8.96 -15.45 5.02
N PRO A 81 9.67 -14.34 4.71
CA PRO A 81 9.20 -12.99 5.05
C PRO A 81 7.92 -12.63 4.28
N GLN A 82 7.73 -13.17 3.08
CA GLN A 82 6.56 -12.89 2.23
C GLN A 82 5.24 -13.33 2.87
N TYR A 83 5.24 -14.35 3.72
CA TYR A 83 4.06 -14.77 4.46
C TYR A 83 3.53 -13.65 5.37
N TYR A 84 4.42 -12.95 6.08
CA TYR A 84 4.05 -11.89 7.02
C TYR A 84 3.81 -10.55 6.32
N ILE A 85 4.67 -10.22 5.36
CA ILE A 85 4.67 -8.91 4.71
C ILE A 85 5.26 -9.03 3.30
N SER A 86 4.39 -9.34 2.35
CA SER A 86 4.81 -9.50 0.95
C SER A 86 5.26 -8.16 0.35
N THR A 87 6.06 -8.22 -0.71
CA THR A 87 6.36 -7.01 -1.49
C THR A 87 5.09 -6.37 -2.05
N ALA A 88 4.14 -7.17 -2.54
CA ALA A 88 2.86 -6.64 -3.01
C ALA A 88 2.10 -5.88 -1.90
N LEU A 89 2.09 -6.41 -0.67
CA LEU A 89 1.42 -5.79 0.48
C LEU A 89 2.12 -4.51 0.93
N ILE A 90 3.46 -4.45 0.87
CA ILE A 90 4.23 -3.22 1.13
C ILE A 90 3.82 -2.11 0.16
N LEU A 91 3.77 -2.42 -1.15
CA LEU A 91 3.37 -1.42 -2.14
C LEU A 91 1.90 -1.04 -1.96
N LEU A 92 1.02 -2.01 -1.71
CA LEU A 92 -0.40 -1.75 -1.48
C LEU A 92 -0.62 -0.85 -0.26
N ASN A 93 0.10 -1.06 0.85
CA ASN A 93 0.02 -0.22 2.03
C ASN A 93 0.47 1.22 1.74
N PHE A 94 1.58 1.40 1.01
CA PHE A 94 2.02 2.72 0.57
C PHE A 94 0.92 3.42 -0.24
N LEU A 95 0.39 2.76 -1.26
CA LEU A 95 -0.65 3.34 -2.13
C LEU A 95 -1.95 3.65 -1.38
N ALA A 96 -2.42 2.73 -0.52
CA ALA A 96 -3.64 2.91 0.26
C ALA A 96 -3.51 4.02 1.31
N SER A 97 -2.33 4.19 1.90
CA SER A 97 -2.07 5.26 2.85
C SER A 97 -2.03 6.66 2.20
N SER A 98 -1.67 6.72 0.92
CA SER A 98 -1.51 7.96 0.17
C SER A 98 -2.67 8.30 -0.78
N SER A 99 -3.64 7.40 -0.95
CA SER A 99 -4.80 7.63 -1.81
C SER A 99 -6.08 7.00 -1.25
N PRO A 100 -7.13 7.80 -0.97
CA PRO A 100 -8.38 7.27 -0.47
C PRO A 100 -9.11 6.39 -1.50
N ASP A 101 -8.91 6.63 -2.80
CA ASP A 101 -9.51 5.77 -3.84
C ASP A 101 -8.88 4.38 -3.84
N VAL A 102 -7.56 4.29 -3.63
CA VAL A 102 -6.87 3.01 -3.51
C VAL A 102 -7.39 2.24 -2.31
N CYS A 103 -7.51 2.90 -1.16
CA CYS A 103 -8.00 2.25 0.06
C CYS A 103 -9.46 1.79 -0.10
N LYS A 104 -10.35 2.65 -0.60
CA LYS A 104 -11.76 2.30 -0.90
C LYS A 104 -11.87 1.14 -1.88
N HIS A 105 -10.97 1.05 -2.86
CA HIS A 105 -10.97 -0.05 -3.83
C HIS A 105 -10.44 -1.35 -3.20
N ALA A 106 -9.35 -1.30 -2.45
CA ALA A 106 -8.84 -2.46 -1.71
C ALA A 106 -9.83 -2.99 -0.67
N ALA A 107 -10.61 -2.11 -0.01
CA ALA A 107 -11.62 -2.48 0.98
C ALA A 107 -12.74 -3.39 0.43
N LYS A 108 -12.99 -3.35 -0.88
CA LYS A 108 -13.93 -4.26 -1.57
C LYS A 108 -13.43 -5.69 -1.68
N HIS A 109 -12.19 -5.96 -1.28
CA HIS A 109 -11.59 -7.29 -1.28
C HIS A 109 -11.30 -7.74 0.15
N PRO A 110 -12.32 -8.19 0.91
CA PRO A 110 -12.18 -8.50 2.33
C PRO A 110 -11.14 -9.59 2.62
N ALA A 111 -10.86 -10.48 1.65
CA ALA A 111 -9.81 -11.49 1.75
C ALA A 111 -8.43 -10.90 2.09
N LEU A 112 -8.10 -9.69 1.61
CA LEU A 112 -6.84 -9.01 1.91
C LEU A 112 -6.67 -8.74 3.41
N LEU A 113 -7.73 -8.20 4.03
CA LEU A 113 -7.71 -7.86 5.45
C LEU A 113 -7.84 -9.12 6.31
N ASN A 114 -8.68 -10.06 5.89
CA ASN A 114 -8.93 -11.30 6.61
C ASN A 114 -7.66 -12.14 6.76
N ASP A 115 -6.88 -12.31 5.69
CA ASP A 115 -5.60 -13.03 5.72
C ASP A 115 -4.63 -12.40 6.74
N VAL A 116 -4.49 -11.07 6.72
CA VAL A 116 -3.62 -10.35 7.67
C VAL A 116 -4.11 -10.51 9.11
N ILE A 117 -5.42 -10.46 9.35
CA ILE A 117 -5.99 -10.65 10.70
C ILE A 117 -5.73 -12.07 11.21
N GLU A 118 -5.97 -13.09 10.38
CA GLU A 118 -5.71 -14.48 10.77
C GLU A 118 -4.24 -14.71 11.10
N LYS A 119 -3.31 -14.14 10.32
CA LYS A 119 -1.88 -14.16 10.63
C LYS A 119 -1.58 -13.50 11.98
N LEU A 120 -2.08 -12.30 12.24
CA LEU A 120 -1.88 -11.58 13.51
C LEU A 120 -2.46 -12.32 14.73
N LEU A 121 -3.50 -13.14 14.53
CA LEU A 121 -4.14 -13.93 15.59
C LEU A 121 -3.34 -15.19 15.97
N ILE A 122 -2.38 -15.63 15.16
CA ILE A 122 -1.51 -16.77 15.49
C ILE A 122 -0.86 -16.55 16.86
N PRO A 123 -0.91 -17.54 17.79
CA PRO A 123 -0.43 -17.37 19.16
C PRO A 123 1.01 -16.86 19.26
N ASP A 124 1.91 -17.44 18.48
CA ASP A 124 3.35 -17.17 18.44
C ASP A 124 3.76 -16.24 17.27
N PHE A 125 2.82 -15.46 16.72
CA PHE A 125 3.03 -14.59 15.56
C PHE A 125 4.31 -13.74 15.65
N VAL A 126 4.50 -13.04 16.78
CA VAL A 126 5.64 -12.12 16.97
C VAL A 126 6.97 -12.87 16.96
N ASP A 127 7.04 -14.01 17.64
CA ASP A 127 8.28 -14.79 17.74
C ASP A 127 8.63 -15.43 16.40
N ARG A 128 7.64 -15.97 15.69
CA ARG A 128 7.84 -16.50 14.33
C ARG A 128 8.30 -15.42 13.36
N MET A 129 7.66 -14.24 13.37
CA MET A 129 8.03 -13.12 12.51
C MET A 129 9.44 -12.56 12.80
N LYS A 130 9.89 -12.61 14.06
CA LYS A 130 11.26 -12.27 14.46
C LYS A 130 12.28 -13.30 13.97
N ALA A 131 11.91 -14.58 13.97
CA ALA A 131 12.79 -15.68 13.58
C ALA A 131 13.06 -15.74 12.07
N VAL A 132 12.20 -15.14 11.25
CA VAL A 132 12.38 -15.11 9.80
C VAL A 132 13.63 -14.32 9.40
N THR A 133 14.47 -14.96 8.60
CA THR A 133 15.62 -14.31 7.97
C THR A 133 15.16 -13.46 6.81
N ARG A 134 15.55 -12.18 6.81
CA ARG A 134 15.23 -11.23 5.74
C ARG A 134 16.45 -11.09 4.83
N PRO A 135 16.27 -11.22 3.50
CA PRO A 135 17.40 -11.08 2.59
C PRO A 135 17.95 -9.65 2.66
N PRO A 136 19.29 -9.47 2.67
CA PRO A 136 19.86 -8.14 2.55
C PRO A 136 19.48 -7.53 1.20
N GLY A 137 19.43 -6.21 1.15
CA GLY A 137 19.36 -5.53 -0.11
C GLY A 137 20.69 -5.64 -0.87
N PRO A 138 20.68 -5.40 -2.19
CA PRO A 138 21.89 -5.29 -2.99
C PRO A 138 22.77 -4.13 -2.50
N MET A 139 24.04 -4.15 -2.88
CA MET A 139 25.00 -3.08 -2.54
C MET A 139 25.16 -2.82 -1.04
N GLY A 140 24.97 -3.84 -0.19
CA GLY A 140 25.17 -3.74 1.26
C GLY A 140 24.05 -2.99 2.00
N ILE A 141 22.89 -2.78 1.37
CA ILE A 141 21.71 -2.26 2.05
C ILE A 141 21.28 -3.27 3.13
N PRO A 142 21.15 -2.85 4.41
CA PRO A 142 20.76 -3.77 5.47
C PRO A 142 19.35 -4.33 5.22
N PRO A 143 19.08 -5.58 5.62
CA PRO A 143 17.73 -6.13 5.53
C PRO A 143 16.75 -5.29 6.36
N ALA A 144 15.47 -5.32 5.97
CA ALA A 144 14.40 -4.77 6.79
C ALA A 144 14.45 -5.38 8.21
N LYS A 145 14.07 -4.61 9.22
CA LYS A 145 13.99 -5.13 10.59
C LYS A 145 12.58 -5.62 10.88
N PHE A 146 12.47 -6.51 11.86
CA PHE A 146 11.18 -6.94 12.39
C PHE A 146 10.26 -5.76 12.71
N ASP A 147 10.78 -4.71 13.35
CA ASP A 147 9.95 -3.57 13.78
C ASP A 147 9.37 -2.78 12.59
N ASP A 148 10.10 -2.69 11.48
CA ASP A 148 9.68 -1.98 10.27
C ASP A 148 8.50 -2.72 9.62
N ASP A 149 8.66 -4.03 9.43
CA ASP A 149 7.65 -4.89 8.85
C ASP A 149 6.39 -4.97 9.71
N PHE A 150 6.56 -5.18 11.03
CA PHE A 150 5.43 -5.33 11.93
C PHE A 150 4.66 -4.01 12.07
N GLY A 151 5.36 -2.88 12.16
CA GLY A 151 4.74 -1.57 12.12
C GLY A 151 3.97 -1.33 10.82
N THR A 152 4.54 -1.75 9.67
CA THR A 152 3.89 -1.65 8.35
C THR A 152 2.62 -2.48 8.28
N LEU A 153 2.64 -3.71 8.78
CA LEU A 153 1.47 -4.60 8.81
C LEU A 153 0.32 -4.03 9.66
N LEU A 154 0.63 -3.54 10.86
CA LEU A 154 -0.37 -2.89 11.71
C LEU A 154 -0.91 -1.59 11.09
N GLN A 155 -0.04 -0.82 10.44
CA GLN A 155 -0.45 0.38 9.70
C GLN A 155 -1.41 0.02 8.56
N PHE A 156 -1.17 -1.07 7.83
CA PHE A 156 -2.06 -1.54 6.78
C PHE A 156 -3.46 -1.86 7.32
N VAL A 157 -3.56 -2.68 8.38
CA VAL A 157 -4.85 -2.98 9.03
C VAL A 157 -5.54 -1.69 9.48
N SER A 158 -4.79 -0.76 10.08
CA SER A 158 -5.33 0.51 10.57
C SER A 158 -5.89 1.37 9.43
N THR A 159 -5.18 1.43 8.30
CA THR A 159 -5.62 2.14 7.09
C THR A 159 -6.90 1.52 6.51
N MET A 160 -6.98 0.18 6.45
CA MET A 160 -8.17 -0.52 5.95
C MET A 160 -9.39 -0.27 6.85
N LEU A 161 -9.23 -0.33 8.18
CA LEU A 161 -10.33 -0.11 9.12
C LEU A 161 -10.85 1.34 9.16
N LEU A 162 -10.05 2.31 8.70
CA LEU A 162 -10.57 3.66 8.48
C LEU A 162 -11.71 3.67 7.44
N TYR A 163 -11.72 2.70 6.53
CA TYR A 163 -12.72 2.48 5.49
C TYR A 163 -13.66 1.30 5.81
N ARG A 164 -13.92 1.06 7.10
CA ARG A 164 -14.78 -0.04 7.57
C ARG A 164 -16.16 -0.09 6.93
N ALA A 165 -16.80 1.04 6.68
CA ALA A 165 -18.13 1.09 6.06
C ALA A 165 -18.13 0.59 4.60
N GLU A 166 -16.96 0.57 3.97
CA GLU A 166 -16.72 0.13 2.61
C GLU A 166 -16.24 -1.33 2.52
N ILE A 167 -16.04 -2.00 3.67
CA ILE A 167 -15.65 -3.41 3.73
C ILE A 167 -16.91 -4.27 3.71
N GLU A 168 -17.07 -5.09 2.67
CA GLU A 168 -18.27 -5.92 2.47
C GLU A 168 -18.54 -6.86 3.65
N THR A 169 -17.49 -7.49 4.18
CA THR A 169 -17.55 -8.36 5.35
C THR A 169 -16.36 -8.11 6.26
N LEU A 170 -16.59 -7.49 7.42
CA LEU A 170 -15.54 -7.37 8.43
C LEU A 170 -15.22 -8.74 9.03
N HIS A 171 -13.94 -8.97 9.30
CA HIS A 171 -13.49 -10.24 9.86
C HIS A 171 -14.19 -10.60 11.19
N PRO A 172 -14.77 -11.81 11.34
CA PRO A 172 -15.57 -12.16 12.52
C PRO A 172 -14.77 -12.17 13.82
N ARG A 173 -13.48 -12.51 13.75
CA ARG A 173 -12.57 -12.61 14.91
C ARG A 173 -11.76 -11.35 15.18
N ILE A 174 -12.10 -10.22 14.54
CA ILE A 174 -11.31 -8.99 14.68
C ILE A 174 -11.16 -8.51 16.13
N ASN A 175 -12.18 -8.74 16.96
CA ASN A 175 -12.16 -8.38 18.38
C ASN A 175 -11.11 -9.18 19.19
N GLU A 176 -10.71 -10.36 18.72
CA GLU A 176 -9.64 -11.16 19.34
C GLU A 176 -8.26 -10.48 19.22
N LEU A 177 -8.10 -9.50 18.33
CA LEU A 177 -6.87 -8.70 18.25
C LEU A 177 -6.72 -7.73 19.42
N ILE A 178 -7.79 -7.28 20.07
CA ILE A 178 -7.74 -6.22 21.08
C ILE A 178 -6.75 -6.56 22.23
N PRO A 179 -6.80 -7.76 22.85
CA PRO A 179 -5.83 -8.12 23.89
C PRO A 179 -4.38 -8.09 23.39
N LYS A 180 -4.11 -8.64 22.20
CA LYS A 180 -2.79 -8.64 21.57
C LYS A 180 -2.29 -7.23 21.29
N LEU A 181 -3.12 -6.36 20.73
CA LEU A 181 -2.77 -4.96 20.45
C LEU A 181 -2.44 -4.19 21.73
N ARG A 182 -3.18 -4.41 22.82
CA ARG A 182 -2.88 -3.81 24.13
C ARG A 182 -1.57 -4.34 24.72
N GLU A 183 -1.27 -5.61 24.52
CA GLU A 183 0.01 -6.19 24.89
C GLU A 183 1.16 -5.58 24.09
N TRP A 184 1.05 -5.54 22.76
CA TRP A 184 2.08 -4.96 21.88
C TRP A 184 2.27 -3.47 22.14
N LYS A 185 1.21 -2.69 22.36
CA LYS A 185 1.31 -1.28 22.79
C LYS A 185 2.19 -1.12 24.04
N ARG A 186 2.05 -2.03 25.02
CA ARG A 186 2.85 -2.01 26.26
C ARG A 186 4.29 -2.45 26.00
N ALA A 187 4.48 -3.58 25.32
CA ALA A 187 5.77 -4.17 25.03
C ALA A 187 6.67 -3.22 24.19
N TYR A 188 6.08 -2.53 23.22
CA TYR A 188 6.80 -1.65 22.30
C TYR A 188 6.69 -0.16 22.68
N LYS A 189 6.28 0.17 23.91
CA LYS A 189 6.13 1.56 24.38
C LYS A 189 7.42 2.39 24.23
N ASN A 190 8.57 1.73 24.43
CA ASN A 190 9.90 2.34 24.37
C ASN A 190 10.71 1.89 23.13
N SER A 191 10.07 1.26 22.14
CA SER A 191 10.74 0.90 20.90
C SER A 191 11.22 2.17 20.17
N PRO A 192 12.40 2.14 19.51
CA PRO A 192 12.82 3.24 18.63
C PRO A 192 11.81 3.48 17.51
N VAL A 193 11.11 2.44 17.06
CA VAL A 193 10.04 2.52 16.05
C VAL A 193 8.69 2.68 16.75
N LYS A 194 8.26 3.94 16.91
CA LYS A 194 6.97 4.27 17.57
C LYS A 194 5.74 3.76 16.81
N THR A 195 5.89 3.35 15.56
CA THR A 195 4.81 2.91 14.68
C THR A 195 4.01 1.75 15.28
N ILE A 196 4.67 0.74 15.87
CA ILE A 196 3.97 -0.42 16.46
C ILE A 196 3.04 0.02 17.59
N LYS A 197 3.56 0.82 18.53
CA LYS A 197 2.78 1.36 19.65
C LYS A 197 1.60 2.19 19.15
N ASN A 198 1.86 3.15 18.26
CA ASN A 198 0.86 4.09 17.77
C ASN A 198 -0.22 3.39 16.93
N ALA A 199 0.16 2.45 16.06
CA ALA A 199 -0.77 1.68 15.25
C ALA A 199 -1.60 0.72 16.12
N SER A 200 -0.99 0.08 17.14
CA SER A 200 -1.72 -0.77 18.07
C SER A 200 -2.78 0.00 18.86
N GLU A 201 -2.44 1.20 19.34
CA GLU A 201 -3.38 2.09 20.02
C GLU A 201 -4.55 2.47 19.11
N ARG A 202 -4.27 3.00 17.91
CA ARG A 202 -5.33 3.35 16.96
C ARG A 202 -6.20 2.16 16.56
N LEU A 203 -5.62 0.97 16.39
CA LEU A 203 -6.37 -0.22 16.02
C LEU A 203 -7.36 -0.63 17.10
N VAL A 204 -7.00 -0.53 18.38
CA VAL A 204 -7.94 -0.77 19.47
C VAL A 204 -9.13 0.18 19.36
N ASP A 205 -8.88 1.48 19.18
CA ASP A 205 -9.94 2.48 19.03
C ASP A 205 -10.81 2.22 17.79
N GLN A 206 -10.19 1.85 16.65
CA GLN A 206 -10.89 1.52 15.40
C GLN A 206 -11.79 0.28 15.52
N ILE A 207 -11.33 -0.76 16.21
CA ILE A 207 -12.11 -1.98 16.42
C ILE A 207 -13.26 -1.73 17.39
N GLN A 208 -12.98 -1.04 18.51
CA GLN A 208 -13.98 -0.72 19.53
C GLN A 208 -14.97 0.37 19.09
N GLY A 209 -14.67 1.08 18.01
CA GLY A 209 -15.48 2.15 17.45
C GLY A 209 -14.83 3.51 17.70
N MET A 210 -14.39 4.16 16.63
CA MET A 210 -14.00 5.57 16.67
C MET A 210 -15.22 6.47 16.51
N ASP A 211 -15.11 7.70 17.01
CA ASP A 211 -16.07 8.76 16.74
C ASP A 211 -16.26 8.93 15.20
N PRO A 212 -17.50 8.78 14.68
CA PRO A 212 -17.80 9.00 13.27
C PRO A 212 -17.36 10.37 12.76
N THR A 213 -17.41 11.40 13.59
CA THR A 213 -16.94 12.76 13.26
C THR A 213 -15.44 12.77 13.02
N MET A 214 -14.67 12.09 13.87
CA MET A 214 -13.23 11.94 13.72
C MET A 214 -12.89 11.13 12.44
N ILE A 215 -13.62 10.04 12.17
CA ILE A 215 -13.46 9.28 10.92
C ILE A 215 -13.70 10.17 9.70
N SER A 216 -14.80 10.94 9.69
CA SER A 216 -15.13 11.84 8.61
C SER A 216 -14.06 12.91 8.40
N MET A 217 -13.53 13.47 9.50
CA MET A 217 -12.44 14.45 9.45
C MET A 217 -11.16 13.85 8.84
N ILE A 218 -10.73 12.67 9.30
CA ILE A 218 -9.52 12.00 8.77
C ILE A 218 -9.69 11.68 7.28
N ARG A 219 -10.86 11.15 6.89
CA ARG A 219 -11.16 10.86 5.48
C ARG A 219 -11.17 12.13 4.62
N GLY A 220 -11.76 13.21 5.11
CA GLY A 220 -11.75 14.51 4.43
C GLY A 220 -10.33 15.05 4.23
N MET A 221 -9.45 14.88 5.22
CA MET A 221 -8.03 15.21 5.07
C MET A 221 -7.36 14.36 4.00
N GLN A 222 -7.62 13.05 3.94
CA GLN A 222 -7.07 12.17 2.90
C GLN A 222 -7.60 12.52 1.50
N GLU A 223 -8.83 12.99 1.39
CA GLU A 223 -9.44 13.40 0.12
C GLU A 223 -8.75 14.60 -0.53
N THR A 224 -8.01 15.41 0.24
CA THR A 224 -7.15 16.47 -0.31
C THR A 224 -5.97 15.95 -1.15
N SER A 225 -5.60 14.67 -0.99
CA SER A 225 -4.57 14.01 -1.80
C SER A 225 -5.04 13.65 -3.21
N LEU A 226 -6.34 13.72 -3.48
CA LEU A 226 -6.89 13.47 -4.81
C LEU A 226 -6.51 14.61 -5.74
N VAL A 227 -5.86 14.30 -6.86
CA VAL A 227 -5.37 15.28 -7.83
C VAL A 227 -5.84 14.95 -9.24
N CYS A 228 -5.97 15.97 -10.09
CA CYS A 228 -6.16 15.76 -11.53
C CYS A 228 -4.96 15.03 -12.14
N GLY A 229 -5.17 14.15 -13.13
CA GLY A 229 -4.08 13.43 -13.80
C GLY A 229 -3.11 14.32 -14.58
N VAL A 230 -3.53 15.52 -14.97
CA VAL A 230 -2.66 16.49 -15.63
C VAL A 230 -1.79 17.19 -14.58
N THR A 231 -0.48 16.98 -14.61
CA THR A 231 0.47 17.47 -13.59
C THR A 231 0.53 19.00 -13.44
N SER A 232 0.20 19.76 -14.49
CA SER A 232 0.11 21.22 -14.42
C SER A 232 -1.22 21.72 -13.83
N CYS A 233 -2.22 20.85 -13.68
CA CYS A 233 -3.51 21.19 -13.11
C CYS A 233 -3.43 21.16 -11.57
N ARG A 234 -3.88 22.24 -10.94
CA ARG A 234 -3.88 22.37 -9.47
C ARG A 234 -5.22 22.01 -8.82
N VAL A 235 -6.15 21.42 -9.57
CA VAL A 235 -7.44 20.99 -9.01
C VAL A 235 -7.19 19.73 -8.17
N THR A 236 -7.54 19.82 -6.90
CA THR A 236 -7.47 18.74 -5.91
C THR A 236 -8.84 18.51 -5.28
N GLY A 237 -8.97 17.43 -4.51
CA GLY A 237 -10.22 17.09 -3.82
C GLY A 237 -11.24 16.39 -4.73
N PRO A 238 -12.23 15.70 -4.15
CA PRO A 238 -13.18 14.88 -4.90
C PRO A 238 -14.26 15.71 -5.63
N GLU A 239 -14.57 16.93 -5.17
CA GLU A 239 -15.78 17.68 -5.55
C GLU A 239 -15.79 18.09 -7.03
N ARG A 240 -14.60 18.36 -7.58
CA ARG A 240 -14.44 18.81 -8.97
C ARG A 240 -13.75 17.77 -9.84
N LEU A 241 -13.59 16.54 -9.34
CA LEU A 241 -12.81 15.50 -10.00
C LEU A 241 -13.66 14.28 -10.34
N THR A 242 -13.76 14.01 -11.64
CA THR A 242 -14.35 12.77 -12.18
C THR A 242 -13.33 11.64 -12.18
N VAL A 243 -13.77 10.42 -11.86
CA VAL A 243 -12.89 9.24 -11.81
C VAL A 243 -12.82 8.53 -13.17
N CYS A 244 -11.63 8.03 -13.53
CA CYS A 244 -11.44 7.21 -14.72
C CYS A 244 -12.28 5.93 -14.62
N ASN A 245 -13.07 5.65 -15.65
CA ASN A 245 -13.97 4.49 -15.62
C ASN A 245 -13.28 3.13 -15.70
N GLY A 246 -12.05 3.06 -16.22
CA GLY A 246 -11.27 1.84 -16.34
C GLY A 246 -10.64 1.44 -15.00
N CYS A 247 -9.63 2.19 -14.56
CA CYS A 247 -8.88 1.86 -13.34
C CYS A 247 -9.57 2.27 -12.03
N LYS A 248 -10.56 3.18 -12.07
CA LYS A 248 -11.21 3.76 -10.87
C LYS A 248 -10.28 4.50 -9.90
N ILE A 249 -9.05 4.83 -10.34
CA ILE A 249 -8.03 5.51 -9.53
C ILE A 249 -7.71 6.90 -10.08
N GLN A 250 -7.31 7.01 -11.35
CA GLN A 250 -6.95 8.31 -11.91
C GLN A 250 -8.16 9.23 -12.00
N ARG A 251 -8.01 10.48 -11.56
CA ARG A 251 -9.06 11.50 -11.59
C ARG A 251 -8.77 12.66 -12.54
N TYR A 252 -9.83 13.35 -12.99
CA TYR A 252 -9.74 14.49 -13.91
C TYR A 252 -10.78 15.56 -13.60
N CYS A 253 -10.40 16.84 -13.68
CA CYS A 253 -11.34 17.94 -13.49
C CYS A 253 -12.30 18.17 -14.66
N GLY A 254 -12.10 17.45 -15.77
CA GLY A 254 -12.97 17.50 -16.94
C GLY A 254 -12.49 16.56 -18.05
N ARG A 255 -13.36 16.39 -19.06
CA ARG A 255 -13.11 15.50 -20.21
C ARG A 255 -11.90 15.91 -21.04
N GLU A 256 -11.58 17.21 -21.08
CA GLU A 256 -10.41 17.73 -21.79
C GLU A 256 -9.10 17.22 -21.19
N HIS A 257 -8.95 17.30 -19.86
CA HIS A 257 -7.77 16.78 -19.16
C HIS A 257 -7.66 15.27 -19.27
N GLN A 258 -8.78 14.55 -19.23
CA GLN A 258 -8.78 13.12 -19.49
C GLN A 258 -8.27 12.80 -20.89
N LYS A 259 -8.77 13.48 -21.94
CA LYS A 259 -8.29 13.30 -23.32
C LYS A 259 -6.81 13.63 -23.46
N ALA A 260 -6.35 14.70 -22.81
CA ALA A 260 -4.95 15.14 -22.85
C ALA A 260 -3.99 14.14 -22.19
N ASP A 261 -4.42 13.50 -21.11
CA ASP A 261 -3.67 12.44 -20.41
C ASP A 261 -3.81 11.07 -21.10
N TRP A 262 -4.92 10.82 -21.80
CA TRP A 262 -5.27 9.50 -22.35
C TRP A 262 -4.18 8.89 -23.22
N LYS A 263 -3.42 9.70 -23.96
CA LYS A 263 -2.27 9.23 -24.77
C LYS A 263 -1.25 8.43 -23.97
N TYR A 264 -1.06 8.74 -22.67
CA TYR A 264 -0.20 8.00 -21.75
C TYR A 264 -1.02 7.04 -20.90
N HIS A 265 -2.11 7.53 -20.29
CA HIS A 265 -2.89 6.74 -19.33
C HIS A 265 -3.41 5.43 -19.91
N LYS A 266 -3.77 5.37 -21.20
CA LYS A 266 -4.24 4.13 -21.86
C LYS A 266 -3.23 2.99 -21.79
N ASN A 267 -1.93 3.29 -21.70
CA ASN A 267 -0.86 2.31 -21.66
C ASN A 267 -0.65 1.73 -20.25
N ILE A 268 -1.21 2.36 -19.22
CA ILE A 268 -1.05 1.92 -17.83
C ILE A 268 -2.39 1.57 -17.18
N CYS A 269 -3.52 2.08 -17.69
CA CYS A 269 -4.83 1.90 -17.08
C CYS A 269 -5.22 0.42 -16.97
N ASN A 270 -5.20 -0.09 -15.73
CA ASN A 270 -5.51 -1.47 -15.35
C ASN A 270 -4.70 -2.52 -16.13
N LYS A 271 -3.39 -2.30 -16.29
CA LYS A 271 -2.53 -3.18 -17.09
C LYS A 271 -1.74 -4.21 -16.30
N GLY A 272 -1.53 -4.00 -15.00
CA GLY A 272 -0.63 -4.84 -14.20
C GLY A 272 0.83 -4.73 -14.68
N LEU A 273 1.60 -5.79 -14.47
CA LEU A 273 2.97 -5.89 -14.96
C LEU A 273 2.98 -6.17 -16.46
N VAL A 274 3.57 -5.25 -17.21
CA VAL A 274 3.77 -5.36 -18.65
C VAL A 274 5.26 -5.39 -18.89
N GLU A 275 5.75 -6.46 -19.50
CA GLU A 275 7.15 -6.57 -19.89
C GLU A 275 7.46 -5.50 -20.96
N PRO A 276 8.62 -4.82 -20.90
CA PRO A 276 9.06 -3.94 -21.97
C PRO A 276 9.12 -4.72 -23.28
N ALA A 277 8.79 -4.08 -24.40
CA ALA A 277 9.07 -4.68 -25.70
C ALA A 277 10.59 -4.91 -25.79
N GLU A 278 11.00 -6.09 -26.25
CA GLU A 278 12.38 -6.32 -26.65
C GLU A 278 12.66 -5.42 -27.87
N ASP A 279 13.58 -4.47 -27.71
CA ASP A 279 14.05 -3.59 -28.79
C ASP A 279 14.98 -4.35 -29.75
#